data_AF-A0A852IUS9-F1
#
_entry.id   AF-A0A852IUS9-F1
#
_cell.length_a   1.000
_cell.length_b   1.000
_cell.length_c   1.000
_cell.angle_alpha   90.00
_cell.angle_beta   90.00
_cell.angle_gamma   90.00
#
_symmetry.space_group_name_H-M   'P 1'
#
loop_
_entity.id
_entity.type
_entity.pdbx_description
1 polymer ?
#
loop_
_entity_poly.entity_id
_entity_poly.type
_entity_poly.pdbx_seq_one_letter_code
_entity_poly.pdbx_strand_id
1 'polypeptide(L)'
;RLFYRYRDLAPQLVPLDYTHGPEVTLPYQLIGSMPELKDNPFRQHIAEVFSAHGDGNMTLDDFLDMFSVLSEMAPRDLKAYYAFKIY
;
A
#
# COMPACT_ATOMS: atom_id res chain seq x y z
N ARG A 1 1.45 13.66 3.76
CA ARG A 1 0.26 13.67 2.86
C ARG A 1 -0.30 12.28 2.60
N LEU A 2 0.53 11.25 2.38
CA LEU A 2 0.08 9.85 2.24
C LEU A 2 -0.57 9.28 3.50
N PHE A 3 -0.04 9.58 4.69
CA PHE A 3 -0.66 9.20 5.97
C PHE A 3 -2.15 9.62 6.06
N TYR A 4 -2.47 10.85 5.66
CA TYR A 4 -3.86 11.31 5.66
C TYR A 4 -4.74 10.53 4.67
N ARG A 5 -4.22 10.09 3.51
CA ARG A 5 -4.94 9.22 2.58
C ARG A 5 -5.16 7.82 3.14
N TYR A 6 -4.13 7.25 3.76
CA TYR A 6 -4.21 5.96 4.45
C TYR A 6 -5.27 6.01 5.56
N ARG A 7 -5.28 7.09 6.34
CA ARG A 7 -6.32 7.36 7.33
C ARG A 7 -7.69 7.56 6.71
N ASP A 8 -7.80 8.28 5.60
CA ASP A 8 -9.08 8.57 4.93
C ASP A 8 -9.78 7.29 4.45
N LEU A 9 -9.01 6.27 4.06
CA LEU A 9 -9.56 4.95 3.72
C LEU A 9 -10.25 4.26 4.89
N ALA A 10 -9.73 4.40 6.11
CA ALA A 10 -10.31 3.78 7.29
C ALA A 10 -10.01 4.60 8.55
N PRO A 11 -10.71 5.72 8.76
CA PRO A 11 -10.47 6.60 9.90
C PRO A 11 -10.82 5.92 11.24
N GLN A 12 -11.64 4.87 11.20
CA GLN A 12 -11.97 4.04 12.35
C GLN A 12 -10.85 3.05 12.75
N LEU A 13 -9.98 2.67 11.81
CA LEU A 13 -8.90 1.70 12.06
C LEU A 13 -7.59 2.43 12.36
N VAL A 14 -7.35 3.56 11.70
CA VAL A 14 -6.10 4.32 11.79
C VAL A 14 -6.27 5.45 12.81
N PRO A 15 -5.62 5.42 13.99
CA PRO A 15 -5.66 6.53 14.95
C PRO A 15 -4.86 7.75 14.45
N LEU A 16 -5.15 8.94 15.00
CA LEU A 16 -4.38 10.16 14.73
C LEU A 16 -3.01 10.08 15.40
N ASP A 17 -2.98 9.49 16.60
CA ASP A 17 -1.79 9.19 17.35
C ASP A 17 -1.15 7.90 16.84
N TYR A 18 -0.15 8.07 15.97
CA TYR A 18 0.75 7.00 15.52
C TYR A 18 2.02 6.90 16.37
N THR A 19 2.08 7.64 17.48
CA THR A 19 3.24 7.81 18.36
C THR A 19 3.77 6.48 18.92
N HIS A 20 2.90 5.48 19.07
CA HIS A 20 3.25 4.14 19.56
C HIS A 20 3.42 3.09 18.45
N GLY A 21 3.31 3.48 17.18
CA GLY A 21 3.40 2.55 16.04
C GLY A 21 2.40 1.39 16.15
N PRO A 22 1.08 1.66 16.29
CA PRO A 22 0.12 0.58 16.40
C PRO A 22 0.14 -0.26 15.11
N GLU A 23 0.10 -1.59 15.25
CA GLU A 23 0.02 -2.55 14.14
C GLU A 23 -1.38 -2.48 13.48
N VAL A 24 -1.65 -1.36 12.81
CA VAL A 24 -2.89 -1.14 12.06
C VAL A 24 -2.64 -1.50 10.62
N THR A 25 -3.31 -2.56 10.17
CA THR A 25 -3.32 -2.98 8.78
C THR A 25 -4.64 -2.61 8.10
N LEU A 26 -4.56 -2.13 6.86
CA LEU A 26 -5.72 -1.95 6.01
C LEU A 26 -5.89 -3.09 5.02
N PRO A 27 -7.12 -3.57 4.81
CA PRO A 27 -7.39 -4.59 3.82
C PRO A 27 -7.15 -4.09 2.41
N TYR A 28 -6.61 -4.97 1.55
CA TYR A 28 -6.35 -4.67 0.14
C TYR A 28 -7.59 -4.16 -0.60
N GLN A 29 -8.80 -4.52 -0.18
CA GLN A 29 -10.03 -4.04 -0.80
C GLN A 29 -10.18 -2.51 -0.67
N LEU A 30 -9.79 -1.92 0.47
CA LEU A 30 -9.82 -0.48 0.66
C LEU A 30 -8.71 0.20 -0.14
N ILE A 31 -7.51 -0.38 -0.13
CA ILE A 31 -6.35 0.15 -0.86
C ILE A 31 -6.59 0.09 -2.37
N GLY A 32 -7.14 -1.03 -2.86
CA GLY A 32 -7.52 -1.23 -4.25
C GLY A 32 -8.73 -0.41 -4.69
N SER A 33 -9.48 0.19 -3.77
CA SER A 33 -10.57 1.13 -4.12
C SER A 33 -10.04 2.50 -4.55
N MET A 34 -8.76 2.81 -4.26
CA MET A 34 -8.13 4.05 -4.66
C MET A 34 -8.09 4.19 -6.18
N PRO A 35 -8.29 5.40 -6.74
CA PRO A 35 -8.24 5.60 -8.19
C PRO A 35 -6.93 5.17 -8.84
N GLU A 36 -5.82 5.20 -8.09
CA GLU A 36 -4.51 4.74 -8.56
C GLU A 36 -4.41 3.22 -8.79
N LEU A 37 -5.22 2.42 -8.07
CA LEU A 37 -5.17 0.95 -8.10
C LEU A 37 -6.45 0.29 -8.62
N LYS A 38 -7.60 0.99 -8.56
CA LYS A 38 -8.90 0.41 -8.96
C LYS A 38 -8.92 -0.04 -10.42
N ASP A 39 -8.26 0.73 -11.29
CA ASP A 39 -8.18 0.49 -12.73
C ASP A 39 -7.02 -0.46 -13.09
N ASN A 40 -6.22 -0.87 -12.10
CA ASN A 40 -5.10 -1.79 -12.30
C ASN A 40 -5.55 -3.25 -12.15
N PRO A 41 -5.43 -4.10 -13.20
CA PRO A 41 -5.81 -5.50 -13.13
C PRO A 41 -4.95 -6.30 -12.14
N PHE A 42 -3.74 -5.84 -11.82
CA PHE A 42 -2.82 -6.50 -10.89
C PHE A 42 -2.97 -6.01 -9.43
N ARG A 43 -3.99 -5.21 -9.11
CA ARG A 43 -4.15 -4.61 -7.77
C ARG A 43 -4.09 -5.61 -6.61
N GLN A 44 -4.57 -6.84 -6.83
CA GLN A 44 -4.52 -7.89 -5.82
C GLN A 44 -3.09 -8.38 -5.61
N HIS A 45 -2.37 -8.72 -6.69
CA HIS A 45 -0.98 -9.16 -6.61
C HIS A 45 -0.04 -8.08 -6.11
N ILE A 46 -0.28 -6.82 -6.49
CA ILE A 46 0.41 -5.67 -5.88
C ILE A 46 0.18 -5.71 -4.38
N ALA A 47 -1.07 -5.90 -3.93
CA ALA A 47 -1.35 -5.91 -2.51
C ALA A 47 -0.66 -7.04 -1.75
N GLU A 48 -0.69 -8.24 -2.31
CA GLU A 48 -0.02 -9.42 -1.77
C GLU A 48 1.50 -9.22 -1.70
N VAL A 49 2.12 -8.66 -2.74
CA VAL A 49 3.57 -8.43 -2.84
C VAL A 49 4.09 -7.44 -1.81
N PHE A 50 3.32 -6.39 -1.54
CA PHE A 50 3.67 -5.33 -0.60
C PHE A 50 3.21 -5.64 0.83
N SER A 51 2.23 -6.52 1.04
CA SER A 51 1.87 -6.96 2.39
C SER A 51 2.97 -7.80 3.02
N ALA A 52 3.35 -7.48 4.26
CA ALA A 52 4.37 -8.24 4.99
C ALA A 52 3.99 -9.73 5.19
N HIS A 53 2.69 -10.03 5.24
CA HIS A 53 2.16 -11.39 5.46
C HIS A 53 1.68 -12.09 4.19
N GLY A 54 1.69 -11.43 3.03
CA GLY A 54 1.18 -11.99 1.78
C GLY A 54 -0.34 -12.15 1.71
N ASP A 55 -1.08 -11.64 2.69
CA ASP A 55 -2.54 -11.69 2.79
C ASP A 55 -3.21 -10.46 2.15
N GLY A 56 -2.42 -9.52 1.65
CA GLY A 56 -2.88 -8.25 1.07
C GLY A 56 -3.22 -7.18 2.12
N ASN A 57 -3.14 -7.49 3.41
CA ASN A 57 -3.31 -6.48 4.45
C ASN A 57 -2.01 -5.67 4.57
N MET A 58 -2.10 -4.37 4.38
CA MET A 58 -0.92 -3.50 4.41
C MET A 58 -0.90 -2.66 5.67
N THR A 59 0.26 -2.56 6.28
CA THR A 59 0.54 -1.51 7.28
C THR A 59 0.75 -0.15 6.60
N LEU A 60 0.87 0.91 7.42
CA LEU A 60 1.26 2.22 6.90
C LEU A 60 2.62 2.18 6.18
N ASP A 61 3.56 1.37 6.67
CA ASP A 61 4.90 1.24 6.10
C ASP A 61 4.84 0.59 4.72
N ASP A 62 4.15 -0.55 4.61
CA ASP A 62 3.89 -1.26 3.34
C ASP A 62 3.22 -0.33 2.32
N PHE A 63 2.26 0.49 2.78
CA PHE A 63 1.58 1.47 1.94
C PHE A 63 2.52 2.56 1.42
N LEU A 64 3.43 3.06 2.27
CA LEU A 64 4.44 4.04 1.87
C LEU A 64 5.43 3.45 0.88
N ASP A 65 5.86 2.20 1.08
CA ASP A 65 6.74 1.48 0.17
C ASP A 65 6.09 1.26 -1.19
N MET A 66 4.85 0.79 -1.22
CA MET A 66 4.08 0.63 -2.46
C MET A 66 4.00 1.95 -3.23
N PHE A 67 3.61 3.05 -2.57
CA PHE A 67 3.54 4.36 -3.22
C PHE A 67 4.91 4.88 -3.67
N SER A 68 5.97 4.56 -2.94
CA SER A 68 7.34 4.94 -3.31
C SER A 68 7.78 4.23 -4.58
N VAL A 69 7.47 2.94 -4.74
CA VAL A 69 7.77 2.17 -5.94
C VAL A 69 6.93 2.59 -7.14
N LEU A 70 5.63 2.86 -6.92
CA LEU A 70 4.71 3.28 -7.99
C LEU A 70 4.92 4.74 -8.43
N SER A 71 5.59 5.56 -7.62
CA SER A 71 5.91 6.95 -7.95
C SER A 71 6.76 7.07 -9.21
N GLU A 72 6.54 8.10 -10.03
CA GLU A 72 7.35 8.38 -11.22
C GLU A 72 8.84 8.56 -10.89
N MET A 73 9.14 9.09 -9.70
CA MET A 73 10.51 9.33 -9.23
C MET A 73 11.24 8.06 -8.78
N ALA A 74 10.58 6.90 -8.68
CA ALA A 74 11.26 5.68 -8.24
C ALA A 74 12.28 5.17 -9.27
N PRO A 75 13.45 4.68 -8.83
CA PRO A 75 14.46 4.09 -9.71
C PRO A 75 13.90 2.95 -10.58
N ARG A 76 14.38 2.84 -11.82
CA ARG A 76 13.91 1.82 -12.76
C ARG A 76 14.19 0.40 -12.28
N ASP A 77 15.33 0.17 -11.65
CA ASP A 77 15.70 -1.16 -11.13
C ASP A 77 14.74 -1.62 -10.02
N LEU A 78 14.32 -0.70 -9.15
CA LEU A 78 13.34 -0.99 -8.11
C LEU A 78 11.98 -1.33 -8.71
N LYS A 79 11.52 -0.55 -9.69
CA LYS A 79 10.26 -0.84 -10.42
C LYS A 79 10.32 -2.19 -11.13
N ALA A 80 11.43 -2.49 -11.80
CA ALA A 80 11.62 -3.76 -12.49
C ALA A 80 11.57 -4.93 -11.50
N TYR A 81 12.28 -4.84 -10.37
CA TYR A 81 12.26 -5.85 -9.31
C TYR A 81 10.85 -6.16 -8.84
N TYR A 82 10.05 -5.14 -8.51
CA TYR A 82 8.66 -5.34 -8.08
C TYR A 82 7.75 -5.80 -9.22
N ALA A 83 7.94 -5.32 -10.45
CA ALA A 83 7.18 -5.78 -11.60
C ALA A 83 7.38 -7.29 -11.84
N PHE A 84 8.60 -7.81 -11.69
CA PHE A 84 8.87 -9.25 -11.73
C PHE A 84 8.25 -10.03 -10.57
N LYS A 85 8.05 -9.39 -9.43
CA LYS A 85 7.42 -10.03 -8.26
C LYS A 85 5.89 -10.08 -8.39
N ILE A 86 5.30 -9.15 -9.14
CA ILE A 86 3.85 -9.03 -9.38
C ILE A 86 3.38 -9.90 -10.55
N TYR A 87 4.25 -10.16 -11.54
CA TYR A 87 3.97 -10.95 -12.73
C TYR A 87 4.27 -12.45 -12.51
#